data_AF-A0A376CLN3-F1
#
_entry.id   AF-A0A376CLN3-F1
#
_cell.length_a   1.000
_cell.length_b   1.000
_cell.length_c   1.000
_cell.angle_alpha   90.00
_cell.angle_beta   90.00
_cell.angle_gamma   90.00
#
_symmetry.space_group_name_H-M   'P 1'
#
loop_
_entity.id
_entity.type
_entity.pdbx_description
1 polymer ?
#
loop_
_entity_poly.entity_id
_entity_poly.type
_entity_poly.pdbx_seq_one_letter_code
_entity_poly.pdbx_strand_id
1 'polypeptide(L)'
;MTGEEIAVWLSNIYGELGLADIDGRRVAFSTLEDGARAATSCGFSTVDTGLVIERDQTTEVRAELVVTSSSASDVELASALLAACDMLQEAAGGIPGQPGTLLPGLVERSHLAEVSGGGRTVRHGLLREPRLFEQGTPNFTEPGRMTLLLELVLLTDEEFEIARDRGLDGLETRLRRRATDLGEWTRE
;
A
#
# COMPACT_ATOMS: atom_id res chain seq x y z
N MET A 1 12.66 -12.29 -6.24
CA MET A 1 11.51 -12.66 -7.08
C MET A 1 11.34 -11.75 -8.31
N THR A 2 10.91 -12.30 -9.44
CA THR A 2 10.40 -11.57 -10.62
C THR A 2 8.93 -11.17 -10.43
N GLY A 3 8.38 -10.28 -11.28
CA GLY A 3 6.96 -9.91 -11.24
C GLY A 3 6.00 -11.09 -11.43
N GLU A 4 6.40 -12.12 -12.18
CA GLU A 4 5.61 -13.36 -12.34
C GLU A 4 5.64 -14.21 -11.07
N GLU A 5 6.80 -14.36 -10.45
CA GLU A 5 6.94 -15.08 -9.18
C GLU A 5 6.15 -14.40 -8.06
N ILE A 6 6.12 -13.07 -8.05
CA ILE A 6 5.29 -12.29 -7.13
C ILE A 6 3.81 -12.55 -7.38
N ALA A 7 3.34 -12.50 -8.63
CA ALA A 7 1.94 -12.79 -8.94
C ALA A 7 1.53 -14.21 -8.49
N VAL A 8 2.41 -15.20 -8.65
CA VAL A 8 2.19 -16.56 -8.13
C VAL A 8 2.13 -16.57 -6.59
N TRP A 9 3.06 -15.91 -5.92
CA TRP A 9 3.05 -15.79 -4.46
C TRP A 9 1.76 -15.12 -3.95
N LEU A 10 1.33 -14.02 -4.57
CA LEU A 10 0.09 -13.33 -4.24
C LEU A 10 -1.15 -14.21 -4.47
N SER A 11 -1.14 -15.10 -5.47
CA SER A 11 -2.26 -16.02 -5.70
C SER A 11 -2.41 -17.05 -4.57
N ASN A 12 -1.32 -17.39 -3.87
CA ASN A 12 -1.38 -18.22 -2.67
C ASN A 12 -1.90 -17.46 -1.44
N ILE A 13 -1.86 -16.12 -1.46
CA ILE A 13 -2.35 -15.27 -0.38
C ILE A 13 -3.83 -14.95 -0.58
N TYR A 14 -4.20 -14.49 -1.76
CA TYR A 14 -5.54 -13.98 -2.06
C TYR A 14 -6.44 -14.97 -2.80
N GLY A 15 -5.89 -16.07 -3.32
CA GLY A 15 -6.61 -16.97 -4.22
C GLY A 15 -6.68 -16.43 -5.64
N GLU A 16 -7.89 -16.22 -6.16
CA GLU A 16 -8.09 -15.74 -7.53
C GLU A 16 -7.61 -14.29 -7.69
N LEU A 17 -6.87 -14.03 -8.77
CA LEU A 17 -6.31 -12.72 -9.09
C LEU A 17 -6.72 -12.27 -10.49
N GLY A 18 -7.09 -11.00 -10.60
CA GLY A 18 -7.00 -10.25 -11.86
C GLY A 18 -5.57 -9.70 -12.01
N LEU A 19 -5.01 -9.75 -13.21
CA LEU A 19 -3.70 -9.16 -13.50
C LEU A 19 -3.84 -8.13 -14.61
N ALA A 20 -3.19 -6.99 -14.45
CA ALA A 20 -3.04 -6.00 -15.52
C ALA A 20 -1.62 -5.46 -15.57
N ASP A 21 -1.17 -5.14 -16.79
CA ASP A 21 0.06 -4.40 -17.03
C ASP A 21 -0.32 -2.95 -17.37
N ILE A 22 0.06 -2.01 -16.51
CA ILE A 22 -0.27 -0.59 -16.61
C ILE A 22 1.06 0.18 -16.65
N ASP A 23 1.33 0.88 -17.75
CA ASP A 23 2.58 1.61 -17.99
C ASP A 23 3.85 0.76 -17.71
N GLY A 24 3.81 -0.52 -18.12
CA GLY A 24 4.90 -1.46 -17.92
C GLY A 24 5.06 -1.99 -16.50
N ARG A 25 4.14 -1.65 -15.59
CA ARG A 25 4.09 -2.16 -14.21
C ARG A 25 2.93 -3.14 -14.05
N ARG A 26 3.22 -4.31 -13.50
CA ARG A 26 2.21 -5.33 -13.24
C ARG A 26 1.52 -5.08 -11.91
N VAL A 27 0.19 -5.14 -11.93
CA VAL A 27 -0.68 -4.98 -10.76
C VAL A 27 -1.58 -6.19 -10.65
N ALA A 28 -1.67 -6.75 -9.44
CA ALA A 28 -2.59 -7.82 -9.07
C ALA A 28 -3.81 -7.26 -8.33
N PHE A 29 -5.00 -7.63 -8.78
CA PHE A 29 -6.28 -7.25 -8.18
C PHE A 29 -6.94 -8.45 -7.54
N SER A 30 -7.55 -8.24 -6.38
CA SER A 30 -8.37 -9.26 -5.72
C SER A 30 -9.56 -8.64 -4.98
N THR A 31 -10.50 -9.49 -4.58
CA THR A 31 -11.60 -9.15 -3.68
C THR A 31 -11.39 -9.90 -2.38
N LEU A 32 -11.31 -9.18 -1.27
CA LEU A 32 -11.11 -9.74 0.06
C LEU A 32 -12.40 -10.36 0.60
N GLU A 33 -12.30 -11.11 1.70
CA GLU A 33 -13.44 -11.84 2.29
C GLU A 33 -14.59 -10.91 2.74
N ASP A 34 -14.26 -9.68 3.15
CA ASP A 34 -15.23 -8.64 3.55
C ASP A 34 -15.83 -7.88 2.35
N GLY A 35 -15.44 -8.25 1.13
CA GLY A 35 -15.89 -7.62 -0.11
C GLY A 35 -15.06 -6.40 -0.53
N ALA A 36 -14.08 -5.96 0.26
CA ALA A 36 -13.20 -4.88 -0.14
C ALA A 36 -12.34 -5.29 -1.34
N ARG A 37 -12.03 -4.32 -2.21
CA ARG A 37 -11.15 -4.50 -3.36
C ARG A 37 -9.71 -4.21 -2.95
N ALA A 38 -8.77 -5.00 -3.47
CA ALA A 38 -7.35 -4.83 -3.24
C ALA A 38 -6.60 -4.71 -4.57
N ALA A 39 -5.61 -3.82 -4.63
CA ALA A 39 -4.59 -3.80 -5.68
C ALA A 39 -3.20 -3.93 -5.04
N THR A 40 -2.37 -4.83 -5.57
CA THR A 40 -1.02 -5.11 -5.08
C THR A 40 -0.02 -4.98 -6.21
N SER A 41 1.14 -4.37 -5.95
CA SER A 41 2.21 -4.27 -6.93
C SER A 41 2.85 -5.65 -7.17
N CYS A 42 3.35 -5.87 -8.39
CA CYS A 42 4.18 -7.03 -8.72
C CYS A 42 5.55 -6.56 -9.22
N GLY A 43 6.35 -5.99 -8.31
CA GLY A 43 7.73 -5.56 -8.60
C GLY A 43 8.25 -4.39 -7.75
N PHE A 44 7.45 -3.87 -6.81
CA PHE A 44 7.91 -2.82 -5.90
C PHE A 44 9.05 -3.30 -4.99
N SER A 45 9.22 -4.61 -4.80
CA SER A 45 10.33 -5.21 -4.04
C SER A 45 11.72 -4.98 -4.65
N THR A 46 11.78 -4.32 -5.81
CA THR A 46 13.01 -3.75 -6.37
C THR A 46 13.47 -2.48 -5.64
N VAL A 47 12.58 -1.79 -4.93
CA VAL A 47 12.89 -0.60 -4.12
C VAL A 47 13.53 -1.02 -2.79
N ASP A 48 14.58 -0.30 -2.43
CA ASP A 48 15.26 -0.52 -1.15
C ASP A 48 14.45 0.09 0.01
N THR A 49 13.97 -0.76 0.92
CA THR A 49 13.26 -0.29 2.12
C THR A 49 14.22 0.20 3.21
N GLY A 50 15.50 -0.15 3.16
CA GLY A 50 16.50 0.07 4.21
C GLY A 50 16.37 -0.86 5.42
N LEU A 51 15.42 -1.81 5.39
CA LEU A 51 15.17 -2.73 6.50
C LEU A 51 15.93 -4.05 6.31
N VAL A 52 16.32 -4.65 7.44
CA VAL A 52 16.92 -5.99 7.53
C VAL A 52 16.27 -6.75 8.68
N ILE A 53 16.35 -8.08 8.67
CA ILE A 53 15.85 -8.89 9.79
C ILE A 53 16.70 -8.63 11.03
N GLU A 54 16.08 -8.32 12.17
CA GLU A 54 16.81 -7.98 13.41
C GLU A 54 17.83 -9.06 13.82
N ARG A 55 17.42 -10.33 13.73
CA ARG A 55 18.22 -11.51 14.07
C ARG A 55 19.22 -11.92 12.99
N ASP A 56 19.11 -11.35 11.79
CA ASP A 56 19.98 -11.59 10.65
C ASP A 56 20.10 -10.31 9.81
N GLN A 57 21.09 -9.50 10.19
CA GLN A 57 21.38 -8.21 9.57
C GLN A 57 21.86 -8.33 8.11
N THR A 58 22.00 -9.55 7.57
CA THR A 58 22.37 -9.78 6.16
C THR A 58 21.17 -10.07 5.28
N THR A 59 20.00 -10.37 5.87
CA THR A 59 18.76 -10.60 5.13
C THR A 59 17.99 -9.29 5.00
N GLU A 60 17.94 -8.77 3.78
CA GLU A 60 17.18 -7.56 3.43
C GLU A 60 15.67 -7.80 3.55
N VAL A 61 14.93 -6.80 3.98
CA VAL A 61 13.48 -6.80 3.92
C VAL A 61 13.03 -5.93 2.74
N ARG A 62 12.17 -6.49 1.90
CA ARG A 62 11.61 -5.86 0.70
C ARG A 62 10.09 -5.95 0.78
N ALA A 63 9.40 -5.13 0.02
CA ALA A 63 7.95 -5.09 0.08
C ALA A 63 7.31 -5.07 -1.30
N GLU A 64 6.11 -5.61 -1.41
CA GLU A 64 5.12 -5.18 -2.39
C GLU A 64 4.13 -4.23 -1.73
N LEU A 65 3.73 -3.16 -2.42
CA LEU A 65 2.69 -2.27 -1.93
C LEU A 65 1.32 -2.91 -2.16
N VAL A 66 0.43 -2.79 -1.19
CA VAL A 66 -0.98 -3.14 -1.31
C VAL A 66 -1.84 -1.94 -0.90
N VAL A 67 -2.91 -1.68 -1.66
CA VAL A 67 -3.94 -0.69 -1.31
C VAL A 67 -5.30 -1.37 -1.35
N THR A 68 -6.16 -1.04 -0.39
CA THR A 68 -7.51 -1.59 -0.31
C THR A 68 -8.56 -0.49 -0.23
N SER A 69 -9.78 -0.80 -0.70
CA SER A 69 -10.92 0.09 -0.62
C SER A 69 -12.24 -0.68 -0.66
N SER A 70 -13.21 -0.23 0.13
CA SER A 70 -14.60 -0.69 0.11
C SER A 70 -15.44 0.02 -0.97
N SER A 71 -14.92 1.11 -1.55
CA SER A 71 -15.69 2.04 -2.41
C SER A 71 -15.01 2.40 -3.74
N ALA A 72 -13.77 1.99 -3.97
CA ALA A 72 -12.99 2.31 -5.15
C ALA A 72 -13.01 1.20 -6.20
N SER A 73 -13.00 1.61 -7.47
CA SER A 73 -12.78 0.73 -8.61
C SER A 73 -11.32 0.29 -8.75
N ASP A 74 -11.07 -0.75 -9.53
CA ASP A 74 -9.70 -1.22 -9.81
C ASP A 74 -8.83 -0.12 -10.44
N VAL A 75 -9.41 0.74 -11.29
CA VAL A 75 -8.69 1.86 -11.91
C VAL A 75 -8.26 2.89 -10.86
N GLU A 76 -9.12 3.18 -9.89
CA GLU A 76 -8.82 4.09 -8.79
C GLU A 76 -7.75 3.50 -7.85
N LEU A 77 -7.86 2.21 -7.52
CA LEU A 77 -6.85 1.50 -6.73
C LEU A 77 -5.49 1.49 -7.42
N ALA A 78 -5.45 1.15 -8.71
CA ALA A 78 -4.22 1.17 -9.50
C ALA A 78 -3.60 2.57 -9.55
N SER A 79 -4.42 3.61 -9.73
CA SER A 79 -3.96 4.99 -9.78
C SER A 79 -3.26 5.39 -8.48
N ALA A 80 -3.84 5.07 -7.33
CA ALA A 80 -3.25 5.37 -6.02
C ALA A 80 -1.98 4.55 -5.76
N LEU A 81 -2.02 3.25 -6.06
CA LEU A 81 -0.90 2.32 -5.89
C LEU A 81 0.32 2.75 -6.70
N LEU A 82 0.13 3.00 -8.00
CA LEU A 82 1.22 3.33 -8.91
C LEU A 82 1.83 4.71 -8.61
N ALA A 83 1.03 5.67 -8.16
CA ALA A 83 1.53 6.96 -7.69
C ALA A 83 2.41 6.81 -6.45
N ALA A 84 2.08 5.89 -5.54
CA ALA A 84 2.92 5.62 -4.36
C ALA A 84 4.22 4.93 -4.76
N CYS A 85 4.17 3.98 -5.69
CA CYS A 85 5.37 3.38 -6.28
C CYS A 85 6.28 4.45 -6.89
N ASP A 86 5.74 5.34 -7.73
CA ASP A 86 6.51 6.41 -8.39
C ASP A 86 7.13 7.34 -7.37
N MET A 87 6.35 7.82 -6.40
CA MET A 87 6.85 8.74 -5.37
C MET A 87 8.02 8.15 -4.57
N LEU A 88 7.96 6.86 -4.23
CA LEU A 88 9.02 6.18 -3.49
C LEU A 88 10.25 5.89 -4.37
N GLN A 89 10.04 5.53 -5.64
CA GLN A 89 11.11 5.27 -6.61
C GLN A 89 11.86 6.56 -6.97
N GLU A 90 11.13 7.64 -7.28
CA GLU A 90 11.67 8.95 -7.63
C GLU A 90 12.45 9.59 -6.47
N ALA A 91 12.03 9.31 -5.23
CA ALA A 91 12.74 9.79 -4.05
C ALA A 91 14.14 9.18 -3.88
N ALA A 92 14.44 8.07 -4.57
CA ALA A 92 15.75 7.40 -4.58
C ALA A 92 16.34 7.21 -3.16
N GLY A 93 15.50 6.78 -2.21
CA GLY A 93 15.87 6.55 -0.81
C GLY A 93 15.69 7.76 0.13
N GLY A 94 15.32 8.94 -0.39
CA GLY A 94 14.97 10.11 0.41
C GLY A 94 13.64 9.98 1.16
N ILE A 95 12.76 9.09 0.69
CA ILE A 95 11.51 8.71 1.36
C ILE A 95 11.56 7.19 1.57
N PRO A 96 11.53 6.70 2.82
CA PRO A 96 11.66 5.27 3.09
C PRO A 96 10.40 4.50 2.69
N GLY A 97 10.56 3.31 2.09
CA GLY A 97 9.44 2.37 1.86
C GLY A 97 9.12 1.55 3.12
N GLN A 98 8.77 2.21 4.23
CA GLN A 98 8.60 1.58 5.56
C GLN A 98 7.27 1.96 6.24
N PRO A 99 6.76 1.15 7.18
CA PRO A 99 5.65 1.55 8.05
C PRO A 99 5.91 2.88 8.76
N GLY A 100 4.87 3.72 8.84
CA GLY A 100 4.95 5.08 9.40
C GLY A 100 5.33 6.16 8.38
N THR A 101 5.67 5.80 7.14
CA THR A 101 6.05 6.76 6.10
C THR A 101 4.83 7.50 5.56
N LEU A 102 4.87 8.83 5.62
CA LEU A 102 3.85 9.71 5.06
C LEU A 102 4.16 10.09 3.60
N LEU A 103 3.14 10.06 2.76
CA LEU A 103 3.19 10.43 1.33
C LEU A 103 2.30 11.66 1.08
N PRO A 104 2.79 12.88 1.35
CA PRO A 104 2.00 14.10 1.19
C PRO A 104 1.59 14.37 -0.27
N GLY A 105 0.33 14.74 -0.48
CA GLY A 105 -0.19 15.10 -1.81
C GLY A 105 -0.23 13.93 -2.79
N LEU A 106 -0.24 12.69 -2.29
CA LEU A 106 -0.20 11.48 -3.11
C LEU A 106 -1.31 11.48 -4.19
N VAL A 107 -2.52 11.89 -3.82
CA VAL A 107 -3.67 11.88 -4.74
C VAL A 107 -3.51 12.88 -5.87
N GLU A 108 -2.90 14.04 -5.60
CA GLU A 108 -2.61 15.06 -6.62
C GLU A 108 -1.55 14.61 -7.63
N ARG A 109 -0.68 13.67 -7.22
CA ARG A 109 0.34 13.03 -8.07
C ARG A 109 -0.19 11.81 -8.82
N SER A 110 -1.44 11.44 -8.59
CA SER A 110 -2.08 10.26 -9.17
C SER A 110 -3.16 10.67 -10.18
N HIS A 111 -3.57 9.72 -11.02
CA HIS A 111 -4.76 9.87 -11.85
C HIS A 111 -6.08 9.74 -11.06
N LEU A 112 -6.03 9.51 -9.75
CA LEU A 112 -7.22 9.22 -8.93
C LEU A 112 -8.26 10.34 -9.01
N ALA A 113 -7.84 11.61 -8.95
CA ALA A 113 -8.76 12.74 -9.03
C ALA A 113 -9.50 12.79 -10.39
N GLU A 114 -8.80 12.44 -11.48
CA GLU A 114 -9.35 12.42 -12.83
C GLU A 114 -10.34 11.26 -13.01
N VAL A 115 -9.96 10.06 -12.58
CA VAL A 115 -10.78 8.84 -12.78
C VAL A 115 -11.96 8.75 -11.81
N SER A 116 -11.91 9.43 -10.67
CA SER A 116 -12.99 9.44 -9.67
C SER A 116 -14.05 10.52 -9.91
N GLY A 117 -13.84 11.42 -10.88
CA GLY A 117 -14.79 12.50 -11.17
C GLY A 117 -14.94 13.56 -10.07
N GLY A 118 -13.95 13.69 -9.16
CA GLY A 118 -13.88 14.79 -8.18
C GLY A 118 -14.60 14.58 -6.84
N GLY A 119 -14.97 13.34 -6.49
CA GLY A 119 -15.70 13.02 -5.25
C GLY A 119 -14.85 12.53 -4.07
N ARG A 120 -13.54 12.34 -4.24
CA ARG A 120 -12.66 11.79 -3.19
C ARG A 120 -12.20 12.88 -2.23
N THR A 121 -12.25 12.59 -0.94
CA THR A 121 -11.85 13.49 0.15
C THR A 121 -10.42 13.21 0.61
N VAL A 122 -9.93 11.99 0.41
CA VAL A 122 -8.54 11.60 0.68
C VAL A 122 -7.58 12.34 -0.25
N ARG A 123 -6.43 12.75 0.29
CA ARG A 123 -5.39 13.53 -0.42
C ARG A 123 -3.98 12.99 -0.28
N HIS A 124 -3.69 12.33 0.84
CA HIS A 124 -2.35 11.87 1.20
C HIS A 124 -2.28 10.35 1.30
N GLY A 125 -1.08 9.80 1.34
CA GLY A 125 -0.84 8.40 1.67
C GLY A 125 -0.10 8.23 2.99
N LEU A 126 -0.23 7.05 3.58
CA LEU A 126 0.57 6.56 4.69
C LEU A 126 0.87 5.08 4.44
N LEU A 127 2.12 4.69 4.64
CA LEU A 127 2.54 3.29 4.61
C LEU A 127 2.42 2.69 6.02
N ARG A 128 1.86 1.50 6.14
CA ARG A 128 1.75 0.77 7.41
C ARG A 128 1.85 -0.73 7.22
N GLU A 129 2.02 -1.45 8.32
CA GLU A 129 1.84 -2.91 8.32
C GLU A 129 0.39 -3.26 7.90
N PRO A 130 0.20 -4.19 6.94
CA PRO A 130 -1.12 -4.63 6.54
C PRO A 130 -1.95 -5.19 7.69
N ARG A 131 -3.20 -4.73 7.77
CA ARG A 131 -4.20 -5.27 8.72
C ARG A 131 -5.18 -6.26 8.09
N LEU A 132 -4.83 -6.76 6.91
CA LEU A 132 -5.67 -7.62 6.07
C LEU A 132 -5.66 -9.09 6.52
N PHE A 133 -4.73 -9.48 7.40
CA PHE A 133 -4.43 -10.88 7.70
C PHE A 133 -4.46 -11.16 9.20
N GLU A 134 -5.22 -12.19 9.61
CA GLU A 134 -5.34 -12.58 11.03
C GLU A 134 -4.04 -13.14 11.61
N GLN A 135 -3.22 -13.81 10.78
CA GLN A 135 -2.00 -14.52 11.20
C GLN A 135 -0.73 -13.68 11.03
N GLY A 136 -0.89 -12.36 10.88
CA GLY A 136 0.20 -11.43 10.56
C GLY A 136 0.50 -11.36 9.06
N THR A 137 1.38 -10.43 8.70
CA THR A 137 1.69 -10.12 7.30
C THR A 137 2.36 -11.31 6.59
N PRO A 138 1.78 -11.84 5.50
CA PRO A 138 2.41 -12.85 4.68
C PRO A 138 3.78 -12.38 4.19
N ASN A 139 4.74 -13.30 4.22
CA ASN A 139 6.09 -13.06 3.72
C ASN A 139 6.59 -14.26 2.91
N PHE A 140 7.53 -13.98 2.03
CA PHE A 140 8.28 -14.96 1.26
C PHE A 140 9.77 -14.74 1.54
N THR A 141 10.45 -15.77 1.99
CA THR A 141 11.88 -15.70 2.31
C THR A 141 12.69 -16.50 1.30
N GLU A 142 13.65 -15.84 0.67
CA GLU A 142 14.70 -16.40 -0.17
C GLU A 142 16.08 -16.08 0.45
N PRO A 143 17.17 -16.77 0.07
CA PRO A 143 18.49 -16.49 0.65
C PRO A 143 18.88 -15.01 0.56
N GLY A 144 19.09 -14.37 1.72
CA GLY A 144 19.48 -12.95 1.82
C GLY A 144 18.34 -11.95 1.61
N ARG A 145 17.10 -12.39 1.41
CA ARG A 145 15.96 -11.48 1.21
C ARG A 145 14.64 -12.05 1.73
N MET A 146 13.91 -11.24 2.48
CA MET A 146 12.51 -11.46 2.82
C MET A 146 11.66 -10.42 2.09
N THR A 147 10.62 -10.86 1.38
CA THR A 147 9.62 -9.98 0.77
C THR A 147 8.30 -10.10 1.53
N LEU A 148 7.67 -8.98 1.85
CA LEU A 148 6.39 -8.92 2.56
C LEU A 148 5.44 -7.90 1.92
N LEU A 149 4.25 -7.72 2.48
CA LEU A 149 3.31 -6.70 2.04
C LEU A 149 3.43 -5.42 2.88
N LEU A 150 3.31 -4.26 2.23
CA LEU A 150 3.26 -2.96 2.89
C LEU A 150 2.00 -2.23 2.44
N GLU A 151 1.12 -1.91 3.40
CA GLU A 151 -0.18 -1.33 3.09
C GLU A 151 -0.07 0.18 2.90
N LEU A 152 -0.51 0.65 1.74
CA LEU A 152 -0.83 2.04 1.49
C LEU A 152 -2.26 2.32 1.95
N VAL A 153 -2.41 3.26 2.90
CA VAL A 153 -3.71 3.83 3.25
C VAL A 153 -3.78 5.28 2.78
N LEU A 154 -4.90 5.65 2.16
CA LEU A 154 -5.15 7.03 1.79
C LEU A 154 -5.77 7.79 2.96
N LEU A 155 -5.33 9.02 3.19
CA LEU A 155 -5.70 9.87 4.32
C LEU A 155 -6.34 11.18 3.85
N THR A 156 -7.34 11.66 4.59
CA THR A 156 -7.84 13.05 4.47
C THR A 156 -6.81 14.05 5.01
N ASP A 157 -7.03 15.34 4.78
CA ASP A 157 -6.19 16.40 5.36
C ASP A 157 -6.13 16.28 6.90
N GLU A 158 -7.28 16.10 7.58
CA GLU A 158 -7.32 15.98 9.05
C GLU A 158 -6.49 14.78 9.54
N GLU A 159 -6.66 13.62 8.91
CA GLU A 159 -5.98 12.38 9.28
C GLU A 159 -4.46 12.48 9.04
N PHE A 160 -4.04 13.10 7.93
CA PHE A 160 -2.63 13.34 7.64
C PHE A 160 -1.99 14.25 8.69
N GLU A 161 -2.64 15.34 9.06
CA GLU A 161 -2.15 16.25 10.10
C GLU A 161 -1.99 15.54 11.45
N ILE A 162 -2.94 14.67 11.82
CA ILE A 162 -2.84 13.84 13.03
C ILE A 162 -1.65 12.89 12.93
N ALA A 163 -1.49 12.19 11.81
CA ALA A 163 -0.39 11.25 11.61
C ALA A 163 0.98 11.95 11.65
N ARG A 164 1.08 13.14 11.07
CA ARG A 164 2.28 13.98 11.10
C ARG A 164 2.62 14.44 12.51
N ASP A 165 1.63 14.90 13.27
CA ASP A 165 1.86 15.52 14.57
C ASP A 165 1.95 14.50 15.72
N ARG A 166 1.31 13.34 15.58
CA ARG A 166 1.14 12.34 16.65
C ARG A 166 1.58 10.93 16.27
N GLY A 167 2.09 10.72 15.06
CA GLY A 167 2.50 9.43 14.56
C GLY A 167 1.34 8.45 14.34
N LEU A 168 1.70 7.21 14.01
CA LEU A 168 0.75 6.13 13.71
C LEU A 168 -0.19 5.84 14.89
N ASP A 169 0.33 5.75 16.11
CA ASP A 169 -0.47 5.47 17.32
C ASP A 169 -1.56 6.53 17.55
N GLY A 170 -1.21 7.80 17.32
CA GLY A 170 -2.14 8.93 17.43
C GLY A 170 -3.27 8.85 16.40
N LEU A 171 -2.91 8.55 15.14
CA LEU A 171 -3.87 8.32 14.06
C LEU A 171 -4.78 7.12 14.39
N GLU A 172 -4.21 5.98 14.78
CA GLU A 172 -4.97 4.77 15.08
C GLU A 172 -5.96 4.93 16.22
N THR A 173 -5.55 5.62 17.29
CA THR A 173 -6.44 5.97 18.40
C THR A 173 -7.64 6.76 17.90
N ARG A 174 -7.38 7.68 16.97
CA ARG A 174 -8.38 8.62 16.43
C ARG A 174 -9.32 7.96 15.41
N LEU A 175 -8.82 7.07 14.57
CA LEU A 175 -9.62 6.24 13.65
C LEU A 175 -10.53 5.28 14.41
N ARG A 176 -9.97 4.59 15.42
CA ARG A 176 -10.74 3.66 16.27
C ARG A 176 -11.90 4.36 16.99
N ARG A 177 -11.66 5.55 17.54
CA ARG A 177 -12.69 6.33 18.25
C ARG A 177 -13.85 6.77 17.35
N ARG A 178 -13.61 6.99 16.05
CA ARG A 178 -14.65 7.35 15.08
C ARG A 178 -15.22 6.15 14.33
N ALA A 179 -14.71 4.94 14.58
CA ALA A 179 -15.02 3.75 13.79
C ALA A 179 -14.84 4.01 12.27
N THR A 180 -13.76 4.71 11.92
CA THR A 180 -13.49 5.14 10.55
C THR A 180 -13.19 3.93 9.66
N ASP A 181 -13.91 3.82 8.55
CA ASP A 181 -13.56 2.92 7.44
C ASP A 181 -12.51 3.60 6.55
N LEU A 182 -11.26 3.11 6.61
CA LEU A 182 -10.17 3.62 5.77
C LEU A 182 -10.34 3.27 4.29
N GLY A 183 -11.15 2.25 3.97
CA GLY A 183 -11.51 1.87 2.61
C GLY A 183 -12.53 2.81 1.97
N GLU A 184 -13.23 3.63 2.76
CA GLU A 184 -14.16 4.63 2.24
C GLU A 184 -13.41 5.91 1.88
N TRP A 185 -13.12 6.12 0.61
CA TRP A 185 -12.30 7.25 0.14
C TRP A 185 -13.10 8.55 -0.06
N THR A 186 -14.41 8.53 0.21
CA THR A 186 -15.28 9.73 0.25
C THR A 186 -15.59 10.20 1.68
N ARG A 187 -15.01 9.55 2.71
CA ARG A 187 -15.25 9.86 4.13
C ARG A 187 -14.79 11.28 4.52
N GLU A 188 -15.39 11.85 5.55
CA GLU A 188 -15.00 13.16 6.11
C GLU A 188 -13.92 13.08 7.20
#